data_AF-A0A821TYB4-F1
#
_entry.id   AF-A0A821TYB4-F1
#
_cell.length_a   1.000
_cell.length_b   1.000
_cell.length_c   1.000
_cell.angle_alpha   90.00
_cell.angle_beta   90.00
_cell.angle_gamma   90.00
#
_symmetry.space_group_name_H-M   'P 1'
#
loop_
_entity.id
_entity.type
_entity.pdbx_description
1 polymer ?
#
loop_
_entity_poly.entity_id
_entity_poly.type
_entity_poly.pdbx_seq_one_letter_code
_entity_poly.pdbx_strand_id
1 'polypeptide(L)'
;MEEQKIAKIDIILFVINLETANLQIQLVDSCAKYNELYYATCSKKESHQQNKLTRERYLLKDVFRQTLLELINDEDWSVLRNAITLLQRTSLHQTQLRKRHEELKSSLEAITTQLIKRRHESEAKLRHCDLNTALLKDIIKDTMMNTAMRLNYVDKWLLARAESVDLEHREEINIPPSTDCEKRVHQQVSKIYELQIKESQESLEYWKCRYIKDIVDINERLKTKSKKFKEAVDRRTELHKLYDLHAGEMRAWLSFKQERSARLAREERSRLAATRIQAWWRGVMVRRCIGVFKQLKNAKKPQTKVKKK
;
A
#
# COMPACT_ATOMS: atom_id res chain seq x y z
N MET A 1 30.07 -68.15 7.37
CA MET A 1 30.57 -67.49 8.60
C MET A 1 31.36 -66.21 8.32
N GLU A 2 32.05 -66.09 7.18
CA GLU A 2 32.79 -64.86 6.84
C GLU A 2 31.86 -63.67 6.51
N GLU A 3 30.76 -63.88 5.78
CA GLU A 3 29.81 -62.80 5.46
C GLU A 3 29.17 -62.13 6.69
N GLN A 4 28.84 -62.90 7.74
CA GLN A 4 28.33 -62.36 9.00
C GLN A 4 29.40 -61.58 9.80
N LYS A 5 30.68 -61.93 9.64
CA LYS A 5 31.78 -61.16 10.25
C LYS A 5 32.04 -59.86 9.50
N ILE A 6 31.96 -59.89 8.17
CA ILE A 6 32.11 -58.71 7.31
C ILE A 6 30.98 -57.69 7.61
N ALA A 7 29.73 -58.14 7.68
CA ALA A 7 28.59 -57.27 8.03
C ALA A 7 28.74 -56.61 9.42
N LYS A 8 29.27 -57.34 10.41
CA LYS A 8 29.53 -56.77 11.75
C LYS A 8 30.66 -55.75 11.75
N ILE A 9 31.70 -55.96 10.95
CA ILE A 9 32.81 -55.01 10.81
C ILE A 9 32.31 -53.72 10.15
N ASP A 10 31.46 -53.80 9.13
CA ASP A 10 30.88 -52.64 8.46
C ASP A 10 29.98 -51.81 9.38
N ILE A 11 29.17 -52.45 10.24
CA ILE A 11 28.35 -51.77 11.24
C ILE A 11 29.24 -51.04 12.26
N ILE A 12 30.29 -51.68 12.76
CA ILE A 12 31.22 -51.05 13.71
C ILE A 12 31.94 -49.86 13.06
N LEU A 13 32.37 -50.00 11.81
CA LEU A 13 33.01 -48.91 11.07
C LEU A 13 32.05 -47.74 10.86
N PHE A 14 30.78 -48.02 10.57
CA PHE A 14 29.72 -47.02 10.43
C PHE A 14 29.45 -46.28 11.75
N VAL A 15 29.35 -47.00 12.88
CA VAL A 15 29.20 -46.40 14.21
C VAL A 15 30.37 -45.48 14.53
N ILE A 16 31.61 -45.93 14.31
CA ILE A 16 32.82 -45.11 14.55
C ILE A 16 32.81 -43.86 13.67
N ASN A 17 32.42 -43.98 12.40
CA ASN A 17 32.31 -42.84 11.48
C ASN A 17 31.22 -41.85 11.93
N LEU A 18 30.11 -42.33 12.49
CA LEU A 18 29.05 -41.46 12.98
C LEU A 18 29.42 -40.77 14.31
N GLU A 19 30.12 -41.48 15.19
CA GLU A 19 30.67 -40.96 16.45
C GLU A 19 31.70 -39.86 16.17
N THR A 20 32.61 -40.09 15.24
CA THR A 20 33.62 -39.09 14.81
C THR A 20 32.95 -37.86 14.19
N ALA A 21 31.92 -38.03 13.35
CA ALA A 21 31.14 -36.91 12.82
C ALA A 21 30.43 -36.10 13.93
N ASN A 22 29.86 -36.77 14.93
CA ASN A 22 29.23 -36.12 16.08
C ASN A 22 30.25 -35.32 16.90
N LEU A 23 31.44 -35.86 17.14
CA LEU A 23 32.55 -35.18 17.82
C LEU A 23 33.04 -33.96 17.04
N GLN A 24 33.16 -34.06 15.72
CA GLN A 24 33.50 -32.91 14.86
C GLN A 24 32.46 -31.79 14.97
N ILE A 25 31.17 -32.12 15.00
CA ILE A 25 30.08 -31.14 15.18
C ILE A 25 30.12 -30.51 16.59
N GLN A 26 30.48 -31.26 17.63
CA GLN A 26 30.69 -30.71 18.97
C GLN A 26 31.89 -29.75 19.05
N LEU A 27 32.98 -30.05 18.35
CA LEU A 27 34.13 -29.16 18.21
C LEU A 27 33.74 -27.84 17.53
N VAL A 28 33.03 -27.92 16.40
CA VAL A 28 32.55 -26.75 15.66
C VAL A 28 31.60 -25.88 16.50
N ASP A 29 30.73 -26.49 17.32
CA ASP A 29 29.86 -25.75 18.24
C ASP A 29 30.64 -25.05 19.36
N SER A 30 31.72 -25.67 19.81
CA SER A 30 32.58 -25.09 20.84
C SER A 30 33.34 -23.87 20.29
N CYS A 31 33.85 -23.97 19.05
CA CYS A 31 34.45 -22.85 18.33
C CYS A 31 33.43 -21.74 18.03
N ALA A 32 32.20 -22.08 17.65
CA ALA A 32 31.16 -21.08 17.36
C ALA A 32 30.74 -20.29 18.60
N LYS A 33 30.57 -20.96 19.75
CA LYS A 33 30.31 -20.29 21.03
C LYS A 33 31.46 -19.38 21.47
N TYR A 34 32.70 -19.79 21.18
CA TYR A 34 33.88 -18.97 21.44
C TYR A 34 33.88 -17.69 20.59
N ASN A 35 33.51 -17.81 19.30
CA ASN A 35 33.43 -16.66 18.38
C ASN A 35 32.26 -15.70 18.70
N GLU A 36 31.10 -16.21 19.15
CA GLU A 36 29.97 -15.37 19.59
C GLU A 36 30.30 -14.48 20.79
N LEU A 37 31.20 -14.94 21.67
CA LEU A 37 31.67 -14.16 22.82
C LEU A 37 32.64 -13.03 22.42
N TYR A 38 33.26 -13.10 21.24
CA TYR A 38 34.31 -12.17 20.80
C TYR A 38 33.79 -11.08 19.83
N TYR A 39 32.70 -11.32 19.09
CA TYR A 39 32.15 -10.37 18.11
C TYR A 39 30.69 -10.02 18.43
N ALA A 40 30.48 -8.97 19.25
CA ALA A 40 29.15 -8.55 19.71
C ALA A 40 28.34 -7.67 18.73
N THR A 41 28.88 -7.33 17.55
CA THR A 41 28.23 -6.46 16.57
C THR A 41 28.04 -7.16 15.23
N CYS A 42 27.08 -8.08 15.16
CA CYS A 42 26.67 -8.69 13.88
C CYS A 42 25.45 -7.96 13.31
N SER A 43 25.47 -7.73 12.00
CA SER A 43 24.34 -7.18 11.23
C SER A 43 23.09 -8.07 11.37
N LYS A 44 21.89 -7.49 11.20
CA LYS A 44 20.62 -8.26 11.26
C LYS A 44 20.61 -9.47 10.30
N LYS A 45 21.28 -9.36 9.15
CA LYS A 45 21.42 -10.47 8.19
C LYS A 45 22.32 -11.58 8.72
N GLU A 46 23.45 -11.23 9.34
CA GLU A 46 24.42 -12.17 9.90
C GLU A 46 23.84 -12.89 11.13
N SER A 47 23.13 -12.17 11.99
CA SER A 47 22.40 -12.77 13.12
C SER A 47 21.34 -13.78 12.65
N HIS A 48 20.66 -13.50 11.54
CA HIS A 48 19.69 -14.45 10.97
C HIS A 48 20.36 -15.70 10.39
N GLN A 49 21.50 -15.54 9.71
CA GLN A 49 22.30 -16.66 9.20
C GLN A 49 22.89 -17.51 10.33
N GLN A 50 23.42 -16.90 11.39
CA GLN A 50 23.91 -17.60 12.57
C GLN A 50 22.79 -18.40 13.24
N ASN A 51 21.62 -17.79 13.47
CA ASN A 51 20.47 -18.50 14.04
C ASN A 51 20.02 -19.69 13.18
N LYS A 52 20.09 -19.56 11.85
CA LYS A 52 19.80 -20.67 10.93
C LYS A 52 20.83 -21.80 11.07
N LEU A 53 22.12 -21.48 11.04
CA LEU A 53 23.20 -22.46 11.19
C LEU A 53 23.12 -23.18 12.53
N THR A 54 22.84 -22.45 13.62
CA THR A 54 22.66 -23.03 14.95
C THR A 54 21.51 -24.04 14.97
N ARG A 55 20.36 -23.70 14.36
CA ARG A 55 19.23 -24.63 14.23
C ARG A 55 19.57 -25.88 13.40
N GLU A 56 20.26 -25.69 12.27
CA GLU A 56 20.67 -26.79 11.40
C GLU A 56 21.65 -27.74 12.10
N ARG A 57 22.59 -27.21 12.90
CA ARG A 57 23.51 -28.03 13.71
C ARG A 57 22.80 -28.81 14.80
N TYR A 58 21.84 -28.19 15.51
CA TYR A 58 21.03 -28.92 16.49
C TYR A 58 20.25 -30.05 15.83
N LEU A 59 19.67 -29.81 14.67
CA LEU A 59 18.91 -30.82 13.93
C LEU A 59 19.80 -31.98 13.45
N LEU A 60 21.01 -31.69 12.95
CA LEU A 60 22.02 -32.70 12.61
C LEU A 60 22.44 -33.54 13.83
N LYS A 61 22.68 -32.90 14.98
CA LYS A 61 22.99 -33.59 16.23
C LYS A 61 21.87 -34.52 16.66
N ASP A 62 20.63 -34.06 16.60
CA ASP A 62 19.46 -34.87 16.98
C ASP A 62 19.27 -36.06 16.05
N VAL A 63 19.39 -35.85 14.73
CA VAL A 63 19.33 -36.92 13.73
C VAL A 63 20.44 -37.94 13.98
N PHE A 64 21.69 -37.51 14.15
CA PHE A 64 22.80 -38.43 14.41
C PHE A 64 22.66 -39.20 15.73
N ARG A 65 22.18 -38.53 16.78
CA ARG A 65 21.93 -39.17 18.07
C ARG A 65 20.82 -40.22 17.97
N GLN A 66 19.72 -39.90 17.28
CA GLN A 66 18.62 -40.82 17.07
C GLN A 66 19.05 -42.01 16.21
N THR A 67 19.85 -41.78 15.16
CA THR A 67 20.34 -42.88 14.32
C THR A 67 21.33 -43.79 15.03
N LEU A 68 22.15 -43.27 15.96
CA LEU A 68 22.99 -44.12 16.82
C LEU A 68 22.14 -44.98 17.75
N LEU A 69 21.06 -44.44 18.30
CA LEU A 69 20.16 -45.19 19.17
C LEU A 69 19.40 -46.27 18.39
N GLU A 70 18.94 -45.98 17.17
CA GLU A 70 18.29 -46.98 16.28
C GLU A 70 19.27 -48.09 15.90
N LEU A 71 20.54 -47.75 15.59
CA LEU A 71 21.54 -48.74 15.20
C LEU A 71 21.93 -49.68 16.35
N ILE A 72 21.94 -49.17 17.60
CA ILE A 72 22.26 -49.96 18.80
C ILE A 72 21.10 -50.88 19.19
N ASN A 73 19.85 -50.45 19.00
CA ASN A 73 18.67 -51.18 19.47
C ASN A 73 18.06 -52.10 18.41
N ASP A 74 17.91 -51.61 17.18
CA ASP A 74 17.04 -52.20 16.15
C ASP A 74 17.79 -52.56 14.86
N GLU A 75 19.11 -52.29 14.77
CA GLU A 75 19.96 -52.44 13.57
C GLU A 75 19.42 -51.71 12.30
N ASP A 76 18.52 -50.74 12.46
CA ASP A 76 17.94 -49.94 11.37
C ASP A 76 18.42 -48.46 11.43
N TRP A 77 18.29 -47.74 10.31
CA TRP A 77 18.63 -46.32 10.15
C TRP A 77 17.50 -45.52 9.50
N SER A 78 16.26 -45.86 9.83
CA SER A 78 15.06 -45.25 9.27
C SER A 78 14.99 -43.74 9.49
N VAL A 79 15.47 -43.22 10.62
CA VAL A 79 15.51 -41.77 10.91
C VAL A 79 16.45 -41.03 9.96
N LEU A 80 17.62 -41.60 9.63
CA LEU A 80 18.54 -40.99 8.67
C LEU A 80 17.91 -40.92 7.29
N ARG A 81 17.27 -42.02 6.87
CA ARG A 81 16.59 -42.13 5.57
C ARG A 81 15.44 -41.13 5.46
N ASN A 82 14.64 -41.00 6.52
CA ASN A 82 13.54 -40.04 6.59
C ASN A 82 14.04 -38.59 6.59
N ALA A 83 15.13 -38.29 7.30
CA ALA A 83 15.74 -36.97 7.29
C ALA A 83 16.29 -36.59 5.90
N ILE A 84 16.96 -37.52 5.22
CA ILE A 84 17.50 -37.31 3.86
C ILE A 84 16.36 -37.09 2.85
N THR A 85 15.31 -37.92 2.88
CA THR A 85 14.16 -37.76 1.97
C THR A 85 13.41 -36.44 2.22
N LEU A 86 13.27 -36.01 3.48
CA LEU A 86 12.69 -34.72 3.83
C LEU A 86 13.55 -33.55 3.32
N LEU A 87 14.88 -33.62 3.44
CA LEU A 87 15.81 -32.62 2.90
C LEU A 87 15.71 -32.52 1.38
N GLN A 88 15.64 -33.66 0.69
CA GLN A 88 15.45 -33.73 -0.76
C GLN A 88 14.11 -33.12 -1.19
N ARG A 89 13.01 -33.40 -0.48
CA ARG A 89 11.71 -32.77 -0.75
C ARG A 89 11.76 -31.25 -0.53
N THR A 90 12.43 -30.82 0.53
CA THR A 90 12.55 -29.39 0.86
C THR A 90 13.39 -28.65 -0.17
N SER A 91 14.49 -29.23 -0.65
CA SER A 91 15.32 -28.62 -1.70
C SER A 91 14.58 -28.53 -3.03
N LEU A 92 13.85 -29.58 -3.43
CA LEU A 92 12.99 -29.56 -4.60
C LEU A 92 11.92 -28.47 -4.49
N HIS A 93 11.22 -28.39 -3.35
CA HIS A 93 10.21 -27.36 -3.13
C HIS A 93 10.80 -25.94 -3.21
N GLN A 94 11.99 -25.71 -2.64
CA GLN A 94 12.69 -24.42 -2.75
C GLN A 94 13.03 -24.08 -4.21
N THR A 95 13.50 -25.04 -5.00
CA THR A 95 13.80 -24.80 -6.42
C THR A 95 12.55 -24.48 -7.24
N GLN A 96 11.44 -25.19 -6.98
CA GLN A 96 10.14 -24.91 -7.61
C GLN A 96 9.63 -23.52 -7.24
N LEU A 97 9.73 -23.14 -5.96
CA LEU A 97 9.30 -21.83 -5.49
C LEU A 97 10.12 -20.70 -6.15
N ARG A 98 11.44 -20.89 -6.32
CA ARG A 98 12.31 -19.94 -7.04
C ARG A 98 11.91 -19.80 -8.51
N LYS A 99 11.67 -20.91 -9.21
CA LYS A 99 11.21 -20.87 -10.61
C LYS A 99 9.89 -20.12 -10.75
N ARG A 100 8.90 -20.46 -9.90
CA ARG A 100 7.60 -19.78 -9.89
C ARG A 100 7.72 -18.30 -9.57
N HIS A 101 8.62 -17.92 -8.66
CA HIS A 101 8.87 -16.51 -8.36
C HIS A 101 9.44 -15.77 -9.58
N GLU A 102 10.39 -16.37 -10.30
CA GLU A 102 10.97 -15.77 -11.50
C GLU A 102 9.93 -15.65 -12.63
N GLU A 103 9.11 -16.68 -12.83
CA GLU A 103 7.97 -16.65 -13.76
C GLU A 103 6.99 -15.53 -13.41
N LEU A 104 6.58 -15.43 -12.14
CA LEU A 104 5.69 -14.36 -11.68
C LEU A 104 6.31 -12.98 -11.88
N LYS A 105 7.59 -12.82 -11.57
CA LYS A 105 8.31 -11.56 -11.75
C LYS A 105 8.35 -11.15 -13.23
N SER A 106 8.72 -12.08 -14.12
CA SER A 106 8.72 -11.82 -15.57
C SER A 106 7.33 -11.50 -16.11
N SER A 107 6.29 -12.17 -15.62
CA SER A 107 4.90 -11.89 -16.00
C SER A 107 4.46 -10.50 -15.54
N LEU A 108 4.88 -10.08 -14.34
CA LEU A 108 4.58 -8.77 -13.79
C LEU A 108 5.27 -7.69 -14.63
N GLU A 109 6.54 -7.86 -14.97
CA GLU A 109 7.29 -6.95 -15.85
C GLU A 109 6.66 -6.85 -17.26
N ALA A 110 6.17 -7.97 -17.82
CA ALA A 110 5.44 -7.96 -19.08
C ALA A 110 4.11 -7.19 -18.99
N ILE A 111 3.36 -7.36 -17.90
CA ILE A 111 2.08 -6.65 -17.69
C ILE A 111 2.33 -5.16 -17.47
N THR A 112 3.33 -4.78 -16.68
CA THR A 112 3.62 -3.36 -16.41
C THR A 112 4.05 -2.63 -17.69
N THR A 113 4.90 -3.26 -18.51
CA THR A 113 5.30 -2.69 -19.82
C THR A 113 4.11 -2.54 -20.77
N GLN A 114 3.21 -3.53 -20.82
CA GLN A 114 1.97 -3.43 -21.61
C GLN A 114 1.05 -2.31 -21.12
N LEU A 115 0.89 -2.14 -19.81
CA LEU A 115 0.07 -1.07 -19.23
C LEU A 115 0.62 0.31 -19.54
N ILE A 116 1.95 0.49 -19.44
CA ILE A 116 2.62 1.74 -19.79
C ILE A 116 2.42 2.05 -21.28
N LYS A 117 2.61 1.06 -22.16
CA LYS A 117 2.39 1.23 -23.60
C LYS A 117 0.95 1.64 -23.92
N ARG A 118 -0.04 0.93 -23.36
CA ARG A 118 -1.47 1.27 -23.56
C ARG A 118 -1.81 2.65 -23.05
N ARG A 119 -1.22 3.08 -21.93
CA ARG A 119 -1.40 4.43 -21.40
C ARG A 119 -0.87 5.48 -22.38
N HIS A 120 0.34 5.31 -22.91
CA HIS A 120 0.90 6.24 -23.89
C HIS A 120 0.09 6.28 -25.20
N GLU A 121 -0.38 5.13 -25.69
CA GLU A 121 -1.27 5.08 -26.86
C GLU A 121 -2.59 5.82 -26.61
N SER A 122 -3.17 5.67 -25.42
CA SER A 122 -4.39 6.38 -25.02
C SER A 122 -4.16 7.89 -24.91
N GLU A 123 -3.04 8.31 -24.32
CA GLU A 123 -2.67 9.74 -24.21
C GLU A 123 -2.44 10.36 -25.60
N ALA A 124 -1.80 9.64 -26.52
CA ALA A 124 -1.61 10.09 -27.90
C ALA A 124 -2.95 10.25 -28.65
N LYS A 125 -3.86 9.27 -28.51
CA LYS A 125 -5.20 9.34 -29.10
C LYS A 125 -6.01 10.52 -28.54
N LEU A 126 -5.93 10.75 -27.23
CA LEU A 126 -6.62 11.89 -26.60
C LEU A 126 -6.11 13.21 -27.17
N ARG A 127 -4.79 13.41 -27.24
CA ARG A 127 -4.19 14.60 -27.85
C ARG A 127 -4.60 14.79 -29.30
N HIS A 128 -4.67 13.71 -30.08
CA HIS A 128 -5.12 13.78 -31.46
C HIS A 128 -6.61 14.19 -31.56
N CYS A 129 -7.48 13.63 -30.71
CA CYS A 129 -8.88 14.03 -30.63
C CYS A 129 -9.04 15.50 -30.19
N ASP A 130 -8.22 15.99 -29.26
CA ASP A 130 -8.24 17.38 -28.81
C ASP A 130 -7.84 18.34 -29.95
N LEU A 131 -6.80 18.00 -30.71
CA LEU A 131 -6.38 18.75 -31.90
C LEU A 131 -7.48 18.76 -32.97
N ASN A 132 -8.10 17.61 -33.26
CA ASN A 132 -9.20 17.54 -34.21
C ASN A 132 -10.41 18.36 -33.74
N THR A 133 -10.71 18.34 -32.44
CA THR A 133 -11.80 19.14 -31.85
C THR A 133 -11.53 20.63 -31.98
N ALA A 134 -10.29 21.07 -31.74
CA ALA A 134 -9.89 22.47 -31.94
C ALA A 134 -10.03 22.88 -33.40
N LEU A 135 -9.50 22.08 -34.32
CA LEU A 135 -9.58 22.35 -35.77
C LEU A 135 -11.03 22.41 -36.26
N LEU A 136 -11.89 21.49 -35.84
CA LEU A 136 -13.30 21.51 -36.21
C LEU A 136 -14.03 22.74 -35.64
N LYS A 137 -13.69 23.19 -34.43
CA LYS A 137 -14.24 24.43 -33.85
C LYS A 137 -13.85 25.64 -34.69
N ASP A 138 -12.61 25.73 -35.13
CA ASP A 138 -12.13 26.83 -35.96
C ASP A 138 -12.84 26.83 -37.32
N ILE A 139 -12.98 25.66 -37.97
CA ILE A 139 -13.74 25.53 -39.23
C ILE A 139 -15.19 25.98 -39.04
N ILE A 140 -15.86 25.56 -37.97
CA ILE A 140 -17.25 25.98 -37.69
C ILE A 140 -17.32 27.49 -37.50
N LYS A 141 -16.38 28.07 -36.74
CA LYS A 141 -16.36 29.51 -36.50
C LYS A 141 -16.14 30.30 -37.79
N ASP A 142 -15.20 29.87 -38.63
CA ASP A 142 -14.88 30.52 -39.90
C ASP A 142 -16.06 30.42 -40.88
N THR A 143 -16.70 29.25 -40.96
CA THR A 143 -17.90 29.07 -41.79
C THR A 143 -19.08 29.91 -41.31
N MET A 144 -19.30 30.03 -40.00
CA MET A 144 -20.31 30.93 -39.43
C MET A 144 -20.00 32.40 -39.73
N MET A 145 -18.75 32.82 -39.61
CA MET A 145 -18.36 34.19 -39.94
C MET A 145 -18.50 34.49 -41.44
N ASN A 146 -18.11 33.53 -42.29
CA ASN A 146 -18.24 33.66 -43.75
C ASN A 146 -19.70 33.74 -44.19
N THR A 147 -20.56 32.88 -43.65
CA THR A 147 -22.00 32.90 -43.94
C THR A 147 -22.66 34.20 -43.47
N ALA A 148 -22.33 34.69 -42.27
CA ALA A 148 -22.81 35.98 -41.78
C ALA A 148 -22.36 37.15 -42.68
N MET A 149 -21.10 37.15 -43.14
CA MET A 149 -20.60 38.16 -44.06
C MET A 149 -21.31 38.12 -45.42
N ARG A 150 -21.56 36.91 -45.96
CA ARG A 150 -22.32 36.74 -47.22
C ARG A 150 -23.75 37.23 -47.10
N LEU A 151 -24.43 36.93 -46.00
CA LEU A 151 -25.79 37.42 -45.74
C LEU A 151 -25.81 38.95 -45.72
N ASN A 152 -24.90 39.59 -44.98
CA ASN A 152 -24.80 41.04 -44.92
C ASN A 152 -24.53 41.67 -46.30
N TYR A 153 -23.69 41.03 -47.12
CA TYR A 153 -23.46 41.47 -48.49
C TYR A 153 -24.73 41.40 -49.35
N VAL A 154 -25.48 40.28 -49.26
CA VAL A 154 -26.74 40.11 -49.98
C VAL A 154 -27.78 41.14 -49.52
N ASP A 155 -27.92 41.36 -48.21
CA ASP A 155 -28.85 42.35 -47.65
C ASP A 155 -28.54 43.76 -48.19
N LYS A 156 -27.27 44.16 -48.15
CA LYS A 156 -26.83 45.46 -48.69
C LYS A 156 -27.07 45.58 -50.20
N TRP A 157 -26.82 44.51 -50.95
CA TRP A 157 -27.05 44.47 -52.38
C TRP A 157 -28.54 44.58 -52.72
N LEU A 158 -29.41 43.88 -51.98
CA LEU A 158 -30.86 43.97 -52.13
C LEU A 158 -31.37 45.37 -51.80
N LEU A 159 -30.88 45.98 -50.71
CA LEU A 159 -31.23 47.36 -50.34
C LEU A 159 -30.82 48.35 -51.44
N ALA A 160 -29.57 48.29 -51.90
CA ALA A 160 -29.10 49.16 -52.99
C ALA A 160 -29.91 48.98 -54.28
N ARG A 161 -30.34 47.74 -54.58
CA ARG A 161 -31.17 47.46 -55.75
C ARG A 161 -32.59 48.00 -55.58
N ALA A 162 -33.19 47.84 -54.41
CA ALA A 162 -34.48 48.45 -54.10
C ALA A 162 -34.42 49.98 -54.24
N GLU A 163 -33.40 50.62 -53.65
CA GLU A 163 -33.16 52.06 -53.77
C GLU A 163 -32.97 52.50 -55.23
N SER A 164 -32.26 51.73 -56.05
CA SER A 164 -32.08 52.06 -57.48
C SER A 164 -33.40 52.02 -58.26
N VAL A 165 -34.25 51.02 -58.00
CA VAL A 165 -35.57 50.92 -58.63
C VAL A 165 -36.47 52.05 -58.18
N ASP A 166 -36.44 52.39 -56.89
CA ASP A 166 -37.18 53.53 -56.34
C ASP A 166 -36.75 54.86 -56.96
N LEU A 167 -35.45 55.03 -57.25
CA LEU A 167 -34.92 56.22 -57.93
C LEU A 167 -35.32 56.27 -59.42
N GLU A 168 -35.32 55.14 -60.12
CA GLU A 168 -35.74 55.05 -61.53
C GLU A 168 -37.24 55.34 -61.73
N HIS A 169 -38.08 54.99 -60.75
CA HIS A 169 -39.54 55.17 -60.81
C HIS A 169 -40.03 56.45 -60.12
N ARG A 170 -39.13 57.27 -59.57
CA ARG A 170 -39.47 58.62 -59.11
C ARG A 170 -39.63 59.53 -60.32
N GLU A 171 -40.87 59.71 -60.77
CA GLU A 171 -41.22 60.90 -61.54
C GLU A 171 -40.81 62.15 -60.72
N GLU A 172 -40.16 63.13 -61.37
CA GLU A 172 -39.86 64.42 -60.75
C GLU A 172 -41.16 65.16 -60.46
N ILE A 173 -41.78 64.84 -59.32
CA ILE A 173 -42.93 65.57 -58.80
C ILE A 173 -42.40 66.91 -58.28
N ASN A 174 -42.24 67.86 -59.20
CA ASN A 174 -42.01 69.28 -58.94
C ASN A 174 -43.31 69.93 -58.45
N ILE A 175 -43.85 69.45 -57.33
CA ILE A 175 -44.88 70.15 -56.58
C ILE A 175 -44.17 70.81 -55.40
N PRO A 176 -44.12 72.15 -55.34
CA PRO A 176 -43.56 72.82 -54.16
C PRO A 176 -44.34 72.36 -52.93
N PRO A 177 -43.66 71.86 -51.88
CA PRO A 177 -44.33 71.31 -50.72
C PRO A 177 -45.21 72.39 -50.10
N SER A 178 -46.51 72.12 -50.03
CA SER A 178 -47.42 72.95 -49.26
C SER A 178 -46.97 72.89 -47.80
N THR A 179 -46.83 74.05 -47.15
CA THR A 179 -46.39 74.15 -45.76
C THR A 179 -47.28 73.37 -44.79
N ASP A 180 -48.53 73.07 -45.17
CA ASP A 180 -49.44 72.22 -44.41
C ASP A 180 -49.11 70.73 -44.52
N CYS A 181 -48.60 70.27 -45.66
CA CYS A 181 -48.10 68.90 -45.85
C CYS A 181 -46.85 68.68 -45.01
N GLU A 182 -45.91 69.62 -45.00
CA GLU A 182 -44.69 69.54 -44.18
C GLU A 182 -45.02 69.50 -42.70
N LYS A 183 -45.94 70.36 -42.22
CA LYS A 183 -46.41 70.32 -40.82
C LYS A 183 -47.04 68.99 -40.47
N ARG A 184 -47.88 68.42 -41.35
CA ARG A 184 -48.52 67.11 -41.12
C ARG A 184 -47.49 65.99 -41.07
N VAL A 185 -46.55 65.94 -42.01
CA VAL A 185 -45.47 64.94 -42.04
C VAL A 185 -44.61 65.08 -40.78
N HIS A 186 -44.22 66.29 -40.41
CA HIS A 186 -43.46 66.54 -39.19
C HIS A 186 -44.21 66.04 -37.94
N GLN A 187 -45.50 66.32 -37.81
CA GLN A 187 -46.31 65.79 -36.71
C GLN A 187 -46.37 64.25 -36.69
N GLN A 188 -46.48 63.60 -37.85
CA GLN A 188 -46.49 62.13 -37.92
C GLN A 188 -45.12 61.54 -37.57
N VAL A 189 -44.05 62.13 -38.09
CA VAL A 189 -42.67 61.74 -37.78
C VAL A 189 -42.40 61.90 -36.28
N SER A 190 -42.79 63.02 -35.67
CA SER A 190 -42.67 63.22 -34.22
C SER A 190 -43.47 62.19 -33.43
N LYS A 191 -44.70 61.86 -33.83
CA LYS A 191 -45.49 60.80 -33.21
C LYS A 191 -44.84 59.43 -33.31
N ILE A 192 -44.26 59.09 -34.46
CA ILE A 192 -43.54 57.83 -34.66
C ILE A 192 -42.33 57.76 -33.72
N TYR A 193 -41.53 58.83 -33.64
CA TYR A 193 -40.41 58.88 -32.70
C TYR A 193 -40.86 58.79 -31.25
N GLU A 194 -41.94 59.46 -30.86
CA GLU A 194 -42.52 59.34 -29.52
C GLU A 194 -42.94 57.90 -29.20
N LEU A 195 -43.57 57.19 -30.15
CA LEU A 195 -43.93 55.78 -30.00
C LEU A 195 -42.70 54.88 -29.89
N GLN A 196 -41.68 55.09 -30.74
CA GLN A 196 -40.45 54.32 -30.70
C GLN A 196 -39.65 54.54 -29.40
N ILE A 197 -39.65 55.78 -28.89
CA ILE A 197 -39.05 56.11 -27.59
C ILE A 197 -39.79 55.37 -26.48
N LYS A 198 -41.13 55.38 -26.49
CA LYS A 198 -41.95 54.65 -25.50
C LYS A 198 -41.69 53.15 -25.54
N GLU A 199 -41.69 52.52 -26.71
CA GLU A 199 -41.40 51.10 -26.88
C GLU A 199 -39.98 50.76 -26.37
N SER A 200 -39.01 51.61 -26.67
CA SER A 200 -37.63 51.46 -26.18
C SER A 200 -37.55 51.58 -24.66
N GLN A 201 -38.30 52.51 -24.05
CA GLN A 201 -38.38 52.68 -22.60
C GLN A 201 -39.04 51.47 -21.91
N GLU A 202 -40.13 50.94 -22.47
CA GLU A 202 -40.80 49.74 -21.97
C GLU A 202 -39.90 48.51 -22.03
N SER A 203 -39.19 48.32 -23.16
CA SER A 203 -38.20 47.24 -23.30
C SER A 203 -37.07 47.38 -22.29
N LEU A 204 -36.55 48.58 -22.10
CA LEU A 204 -35.50 48.86 -21.14
C LEU A 204 -35.96 48.60 -19.69
N GLU A 205 -37.20 48.94 -19.35
CA GLU A 205 -37.77 48.66 -18.03
C GLU A 205 -38.00 47.16 -17.82
N TYR A 206 -38.51 46.45 -18.84
CA TYR A 206 -38.61 44.99 -18.83
C TYR A 206 -37.24 44.34 -18.55
N TRP A 207 -36.20 44.75 -19.27
CA TRP A 207 -34.86 44.22 -19.09
C TRP A 207 -34.30 44.55 -17.72
N LYS A 208 -34.48 45.77 -17.20
CA LYS A 208 -34.09 46.12 -15.83
C LYS A 208 -34.75 45.21 -14.79
N CYS A 209 -36.07 45.03 -14.86
CA CYS A 209 -36.79 44.16 -13.95
C CYS A 209 -36.30 42.71 -14.04
N ARG A 210 -36.04 42.22 -15.26
CA ARG A 210 -35.51 40.87 -15.49
C ARG A 210 -34.11 40.71 -14.90
N TYR A 211 -33.21 41.66 -15.15
CA TYR A 211 -31.85 41.62 -14.60
C TYR A 211 -31.85 41.65 -13.07
N ILE A 212 -32.71 42.45 -12.44
CA ILE A 212 -32.83 42.49 -10.98
C ILE A 212 -33.28 41.12 -10.46
N LYS A 213 -34.29 40.49 -11.07
CA LYS A 213 -34.74 39.14 -10.70
C LYS A 213 -33.64 38.11 -10.87
N ASP A 214 -32.96 38.10 -12.02
CA ASP A 214 -31.86 37.17 -12.28
C ASP A 214 -30.71 37.34 -11.27
N ILE A 215 -30.39 38.58 -10.88
CA ILE A 215 -29.38 38.86 -9.85
C ILE A 215 -29.82 38.31 -8.48
N VAL A 216 -31.09 38.49 -8.10
CA VAL A 216 -31.63 37.96 -6.84
C VAL A 216 -31.55 36.43 -6.85
N ASP A 217 -32.02 35.78 -7.91
CA ASP A 217 -32.01 34.32 -8.06
C ASP A 217 -30.58 33.75 -8.03
N ILE A 218 -29.64 34.39 -8.73
CA ILE A 218 -28.23 33.99 -8.71
C ILE A 218 -27.65 34.12 -7.30
N ASN A 219 -27.93 35.22 -6.61
CA ASN A 219 -27.45 35.47 -5.25
C ASN A 219 -28.03 34.46 -4.25
N GLU A 220 -29.31 34.11 -4.35
CA GLU A 220 -29.93 33.08 -3.52
C GLU A 220 -29.28 31.72 -3.74
N ARG A 221 -29.11 31.31 -5.01
CA ARG A 221 -28.42 30.06 -5.36
C ARG A 221 -26.99 30.03 -4.82
N LEU A 222 -26.27 31.15 -4.90
CA LEU A 222 -24.91 31.28 -4.37
C LEU A 222 -24.90 31.14 -2.84
N LYS A 223 -25.82 31.82 -2.14
CA LYS A 223 -25.98 31.69 -0.68
C LYS A 223 -26.28 30.25 -0.26
N THR A 224 -27.19 29.57 -0.94
CA THR A 224 -27.51 28.16 -0.66
C THR A 224 -26.29 27.26 -0.88
N LYS A 225 -25.55 27.44 -1.98
CA LYS A 225 -24.32 26.67 -2.24
C LYS A 225 -23.24 26.95 -1.21
N SER A 226 -23.05 28.20 -0.83
CA SER A 226 -22.09 28.61 0.20
C SER A 226 -22.41 27.98 1.56
N LYS A 227 -23.69 27.98 1.97
CA LYS A 227 -24.14 27.29 3.18
C LYS A 227 -23.85 25.79 3.14
N LYS A 228 -24.21 25.10 2.04
CA LYS A 228 -23.92 23.67 1.85
C LYS A 228 -22.43 23.37 1.90
N PHE A 229 -21.60 24.23 1.29
CA PHE A 229 -20.16 24.09 1.31
C PHE A 229 -19.61 24.23 2.73
N LYS A 230 -20.07 25.24 3.48
CA LYS A 230 -19.67 25.44 4.88
C LYS A 230 -20.02 24.22 5.75
N GLU A 231 -21.25 23.72 5.64
CA GLU A 231 -21.67 22.51 6.36
C GLU A 231 -20.81 21.27 6.01
N ALA A 232 -20.44 21.11 4.73
CA ALA A 232 -19.59 20.00 4.30
C ALA A 232 -18.15 20.13 4.84
N VAL A 233 -17.60 21.35 4.87
CA VAL A 233 -16.30 21.64 5.47
C VAL A 233 -16.33 21.35 6.97
N ASP A 234 -17.34 21.85 7.68
CA ASP A 234 -17.48 21.64 9.13
C ASP A 234 -17.54 20.14 9.46
N ARG A 235 -18.42 19.37 8.78
CA ARG A 235 -18.48 17.90 8.94
C ARG A 235 -17.15 17.21 8.66
N ARG A 236 -16.43 17.63 7.61
CA ARG A 236 -15.10 17.07 7.31
C ARG A 236 -14.12 17.35 8.44
N THR A 237 -14.13 18.56 9.01
CA THR A 237 -13.23 18.90 10.12
C THR A 237 -13.53 18.08 11.38
N GLU A 238 -14.80 17.84 11.68
CA GLU A 238 -15.22 16.98 12.79
C GLU A 238 -14.75 15.53 12.60
N LEU A 239 -14.97 14.96 11.41
CA LEU A 239 -14.50 13.61 11.07
C LEU A 239 -12.99 13.50 11.15
N HIS A 240 -12.26 14.54 10.72
CA HIS A 240 -10.80 14.55 10.82
C HIS A 240 -10.33 14.54 12.27
N LYS A 241 -10.93 15.37 13.14
CA LYS A 241 -10.64 15.36 14.59
C LYS A 241 -10.92 13.99 15.22
N LEU A 242 -12.03 13.36 14.85
CA LEU A 242 -12.38 12.02 15.36
C LEU A 242 -11.40 10.95 14.89
N TYR A 243 -10.97 11.02 13.63
CA TYR A 243 -9.94 10.14 13.09
C TYR A 243 -8.62 10.28 13.84
N ASP A 244 -8.17 11.52 14.08
CA ASP A 244 -6.93 11.78 14.80
C ASP A 244 -6.99 11.29 16.26
N LEU A 245 -8.14 11.46 16.92
CA LEU A 245 -8.40 10.92 18.26
C LEU A 245 -8.25 9.39 18.27
N HIS A 246 -8.97 8.69 17.39
CA HIS A 246 -8.91 7.23 17.32
C HIS A 246 -7.52 6.70 16.90
N ALA A 247 -6.83 7.41 16.00
CA ALA A 247 -5.45 7.08 15.64
C ALA A 247 -4.49 7.27 16.83
N GLY A 248 -4.75 8.24 17.71
CA GLY A 248 -4.05 8.42 18.99
C GLY A 248 -4.31 7.28 19.96
N GLU A 249 -5.58 6.94 20.19
CA GLU A 249 -6.02 5.84 21.06
C GLU A 249 -5.44 4.49 20.61
N MET A 250 -5.45 4.22 19.30
CA MET A 250 -4.89 3.00 18.72
C MET A 250 -3.38 2.89 18.98
N ARG A 251 -2.63 3.99 18.80
CA ARG A 251 -1.20 4.04 19.10
C ARG A 251 -0.92 3.80 20.59
N ALA A 252 -1.68 4.44 21.46
CA ALA A 252 -1.58 4.25 22.91
C ALA A 252 -1.91 2.81 23.34
N TRP A 253 -2.91 2.18 22.70
CA TRP A 253 -3.25 0.79 22.96
C TRP A 253 -2.14 -0.17 22.53
N LEU A 254 -1.55 0.05 21.36
CA LEU A 254 -0.44 -0.76 20.86
C LEU A 254 0.79 -0.63 21.77
N SER A 255 1.14 0.58 22.22
CA SER A 255 2.25 0.78 23.16
C SER A 255 1.97 0.11 24.51
N PHE A 256 0.77 0.29 25.06
CA PHE A 256 0.35 -0.38 26.29
C PHE A 256 0.47 -1.91 26.20
N LYS A 257 0.01 -2.51 25.09
CA LYS A 257 0.10 -3.96 24.87
C LYS A 257 1.55 -4.44 24.78
N GLN A 258 2.39 -3.70 24.06
CA GLN A 258 3.83 -4.00 23.97
C GLN A 258 4.51 -3.91 25.33
N GLU A 259 4.28 -2.83 26.07
CA GLU A 259 4.88 -2.63 27.40
C GLU A 259 4.42 -3.68 28.40
N ARG A 260 3.13 -4.03 28.41
CA ARG A 260 2.59 -5.12 29.24
C ARG A 260 3.25 -6.46 28.90
N SER A 261 3.41 -6.78 27.62
CA SER A 261 4.07 -8.01 27.19
C SER A 261 5.54 -8.05 27.62
N ALA A 262 6.24 -6.91 27.51
CA ALA A 262 7.63 -6.77 27.94
C ALA A 262 7.77 -6.92 29.46
N ARG A 263 6.84 -6.35 30.25
CA ARG A 263 6.80 -6.49 31.70
C ARG A 263 6.61 -7.94 32.13
N LEU A 264 5.61 -8.64 31.58
CA LEU A 264 5.38 -10.05 31.85
C LEU A 264 6.59 -10.91 31.49
N ALA A 265 7.25 -10.62 30.36
CA ALA A 265 8.47 -11.33 29.97
C ALA A 265 9.67 -11.06 30.90
N ARG A 266 9.73 -9.88 31.55
CA ARG A 266 10.76 -9.58 32.58
C ARG A 266 10.44 -10.30 33.88
N GLU A 267 9.20 -10.25 34.34
CA GLU A 267 8.73 -10.95 35.55
C GLU A 267 8.97 -12.47 35.44
N GLU A 268 8.63 -13.08 34.30
CA GLU A 268 8.86 -14.51 34.09
C GLU A 268 10.35 -14.86 34.08
N ARG A 269 11.20 -14.04 33.45
CA ARG A 269 12.66 -14.22 33.51
C ARG A 269 13.19 -14.16 34.93
N SER A 270 12.74 -13.18 35.71
CA SER A 270 13.12 -13.03 37.12
C SER A 270 12.65 -14.23 37.96
N ARG A 271 11.42 -14.71 37.72
CA ARG A 271 10.85 -15.89 38.39
C ARG A 271 11.68 -17.14 38.09
N LEU A 272 11.97 -17.41 36.81
CA LEU A 272 12.78 -18.54 36.38
C LEU A 272 14.21 -18.48 36.95
N ALA A 273 14.81 -17.28 36.99
CA ALA A 273 16.13 -17.08 37.62
C ALA A 273 16.09 -17.38 39.12
N ALA A 274 15.08 -16.87 39.84
CA ALA A 274 14.89 -17.15 41.26
C ALA A 274 14.69 -18.65 41.53
N THR A 275 13.86 -19.34 40.73
CA THR A 275 13.67 -20.80 40.83
C THR A 275 14.97 -21.56 40.61
N ARG A 276 15.79 -21.16 39.62
CA ARG A 276 17.11 -21.75 39.37
C ARG A 276 18.06 -21.56 40.54
N ILE A 277 18.13 -20.36 41.11
CA ILE A 277 18.96 -20.06 42.29
C ILE A 277 18.49 -20.88 43.50
N GLN A 278 17.18 -20.95 43.74
CA GLN A 278 16.60 -21.75 44.81
C GLN A 278 16.91 -23.24 44.66
N ALA A 279 16.74 -23.80 43.46
CA ALA A 279 17.05 -25.20 43.16
C ALA A 279 18.55 -25.48 43.33
N TRP A 280 19.41 -24.59 42.83
CA TRP A 280 20.85 -24.67 43.00
C TRP A 280 21.24 -24.66 44.47
N TRP A 281 20.72 -23.70 45.25
CA TRP A 281 21.00 -23.59 46.67
C TRP A 281 20.53 -24.82 47.46
N ARG A 282 19.30 -25.30 47.22
CA ARG A 282 18.81 -26.56 47.81
C ARG A 282 19.73 -27.73 47.48
N GLY A 283 20.19 -27.84 46.23
CA GLY A 283 21.17 -28.86 45.83
C GLY A 283 22.52 -28.72 46.55
N VAL A 284 23.02 -27.50 46.74
CA VAL A 284 24.24 -27.23 47.50
C VAL A 284 24.07 -27.59 48.98
N MET A 285 22.95 -27.23 49.61
CA MET A 285 22.66 -27.60 51.00
C MET A 285 22.67 -29.11 51.20
N VAL A 286 22.10 -29.88 50.26
CA VAL A 286 22.11 -31.36 50.32
C VAL A 286 23.54 -31.90 50.16
N ARG A 287 24.27 -31.48 49.12
CA ARG A 287 25.63 -31.97 48.84
C ARG A 287 26.65 -31.62 49.92
N ARG A 288 26.55 -30.42 50.50
CA ARG A 288 27.44 -29.96 51.59
C ARG A 288 26.89 -30.31 52.98
N CYS A 289 25.72 -30.95 53.05
CA CYS A 289 25.03 -31.34 54.27
C CYS A 289 24.90 -30.17 55.26
N ILE A 290 24.39 -29.03 54.79
CA ILE A 290 24.19 -27.82 55.59
C ILE A 290 22.78 -27.85 56.21
N GLY A 291 22.64 -27.33 57.44
CA GLY A 291 21.34 -27.26 58.14
C GLY A 291 20.77 -28.62 58.53
N VAL A 292 19.46 -28.83 58.29
CA VAL A 292 18.71 -30.08 58.57
C VAL A 292 19.31 -31.32 57.89
N PHE A 293 20.09 -31.15 56.83
CA PHE A 293 20.73 -32.26 56.11
C PHE A 293 22.05 -32.74 56.74
N LYS A 294 22.54 -32.13 57.83
CA LYS A 294 23.74 -32.59 58.57
C LYS A 294 23.61 -34.03 59.03
N GLN A 295 22.40 -34.48 59.37
CA GLN A 295 22.13 -35.82 59.87
C GLN A 295 22.44 -36.91 58.82
N LEU A 296 22.25 -36.62 57.52
CA LEU A 296 22.58 -37.57 56.44
C LEU A 296 24.08 -37.81 56.28
N LYS A 297 24.94 -36.86 56.65
CA LYS A 297 26.40 -37.03 56.60
C LYS A 297 26.88 -38.08 57.60
N ASN A 298 26.22 -38.16 58.75
CA ASN A 298 26.58 -39.07 59.84
C ASN A 298 25.97 -40.47 59.68
N ALA A 299 24.89 -40.62 58.90
CA ALA A 299 24.25 -41.91 58.64
C ALA A 299 25.06 -42.84 57.71
N LYS A 300 26.04 -42.30 56.96
CA LYS A 300 26.88 -43.05 56.01
C LYS A 300 28.25 -43.48 56.57
N LYS A 301 28.47 -43.52 57.88
CA LYS A 301 29.63 -44.25 58.44
C LYS A 301 29.25 -45.73 58.56
N PRO A 302 29.75 -46.65 57.72
CA PRO A 302 29.62 -48.07 58.01
C PRO A 302 30.34 -48.35 59.33
N GLN A 303 29.63 -48.94 60.29
CA GLN A 303 30.28 -49.47 61.49
C GLN A 303 31.31 -50.52 61.03
N THR A 304 32.59 -50.20 61.16
CA THR A 304 33.68 -51.17 61.13
C THR A 304 33.40 -52.19 62.21
N LYS A 305 33.04 -53.42 61.82
CA LYS A 305 32.90 -54.56 62.73
C LYS A 305 34.26 -54.86 63.36
N VAL A 306 34.49 -54.37 64.57
CA VAL A 306 35.59 -54.82 65.43
C VAL A 306 35.23 -56.22 65.93
N LYS A 307 36.02 -57.22 65.49
CA LYS A 307 35.99 -58.59 66.01
C LYS A 307 36.37 -58.57 67.49
N LYS A 308 35.51 -59.14 68.35
CA LYS A 308 35.80 -59.43 69.76
C LYS A 308 36.89 -60.52 69.87
N LYS A 309 37.89 -60.28 70.72
CA LYS A 309 38.60 -61.31 71.50
C LYS A 309 38.28 -61.07 72.96
#